data_AF-A0A2N8M6W0-F1
#
_entry.id   AF-A0A2N8M6W0-F1
#
_cell.length_a   1.000
_cell.length_b   1.000
_cell.length_c   1.000
_cell.angle_alpha   90.00
_cell.angle_beta   90.00
_cell.angle_gamma   90.00
#
_symmetry.space_group_name_H-M   'P 1'
#
loop_
_entity.id
_entity.type
_entity.pdbx_description
1 polymer ?
#
loop_
_entity_poly.entity_id
_entity_poly.type
_entity_poly.pdbx_seq_one_letter_code
_entity_poly.pdbx_strand_id
1 'polypeptide(L)' 'ALGAGELEVYYQPLVTLATGVISGFEALLRWHHPLRGMVSPSGCKP' A
#
# COMPACT_ATOMS: atom_id res chain seq x y z
N ALA A 1 14.44 -3.47 13.45
CA ALA A 1 13.81 -2.54 12.48
C ALA A 1 12.31 -2.83 12.30
N LEU A 2 11.57 -3.19 13.37
CA LEU A 2 10.13 -3.58 13.28
C LEU A 2 9.26 -2.94 14.39
N GLY A 3 9.76 -1.89 15.06
CA GLY A 3 9.17 -1.39 16.30
C GLY A 3 8.60 0.03 16.29
N ALA A 4 8.71 0.78 15.19
CA ALA A 4 8.55 2.25 15.22
C ALA A 4 7.35 2.80 14.42
N GLY A 5 6.26 2.04 14.26
CA GLY A 5 5.07 2.53 13.54
C GLY A 5 5.34 2.86 12.07
N GLU A 6 6.44 2.34 11.52
CA GLU A 6 6.88 2.60 10.15
C GLU A 6 6.02 1.84 9.12
N LEU A 7 5.19 0.90 9.56
CA LEU A 7 4.29 0.15 8.70
C LEU A 7 2.86 0.69 8.83
N GLU A 8 2.33 1.22 7.72
CA GLU A 8 0.97 1.73 7.62
C GLU A 8 0.14 0.84 6.69
N VAL A 9 -1.14 0.64 7.01
CA VAL A 9 -2.07 -0.14 6.18
C VAL A 9 -2.93 0.82 5.36
N TYR A 10 -2.91 0.63 4.05
CA TYR A 10 -3.73 1.35 3.07
C TYR A 10 -4.77 0.40 2.50
N TYR A 11 -5.97 0.90 2.20
CA TYR A 11 -7.03 0.10 1.59
C TYR A 11 -7.27 0.56 0.15
N GLN A 12 -7.16 -0.37 -0.80
CA GLN A 12 -7.52 -0.12 -2.19
C GLN A 12 -8.88 -0.74 -2.51
N PRO A 13 -9.87 0.04 -2.98
CA PRO A 13 -11.17 -0.52 -3.37
C PRO A 13 -11.03 -1.37 -4.63
N LEU A 14 -11.62 -2.56 -4.59
CA LEU A 14 -11.81 -3.42 -5.74
C LEU A 14 -13.20 -3.15 -6.31
N VAL A 15 -13.27 -2.80 -7.60
CA VAL A 15 -14.51 -2.49 -8.30
C VAL A 15 -14.85 -3.57 -9.31
N THR A 16 -16.12 -3.95 -9.38
CA THR A 16 -16.62 -4.89 -10.38
C THR A 16 -16.76 -4.17 -11.72
N LEU A 17 -16.06 -4.64 -12.76
CA LEU A 17 -16.07 -3.96 -14.07
C LEU A 17 -17.45 -3.91 -14.73
N ALA A 18 -18.30 -4.91 -14.48
CA ALA A 18 -19.63 -4.99 -15.08
C ALA A 18 -20.63 -3.97 -14.51
N THR A 19 -20.49 -3.60 -13.24
CA THR A 19 -21.48 -2.77 -12.52
C THR A 19 -20.89 -1.48 -11.94
N GLY A 20 -19.57 -1.35 -11.89
CA GLY A 20 -18.87 -0.25 -11.23
C GLY A 20 -18.99 -0.27 -9.69
N VAL A 21 -19.61 -1.30 -9.11
CA VAL A 21 -19.84 -1.39 -7.67
C VAL A 21 -18.58 -1.91 -6.97
N ILE A 22 -18.31 -1.36 -5.78
CA ILE A 22 -17.25 -1.85 -4.90
C ILE A 22 -17.58 -3.28 -4.44
N SER A 23 -16.74 -4.24 -4.81
CA SER A 23 -16.87 -5.65 -4.40
C SER A 23 -16.01 -6.00 -3.19
N GLY A 24 -15.07 -5.14 -2.81
CA GLY A 24 -14.23 -5.35 -1.63
C GLY A 24 -13.09 -4.36 -1.55
N PHE A 25 -12.15 -4.62 -0.65
CA PHE A 25 -10.94 -3.83 -0.46
C PHE A 25 -9.73 -4.73 -0.26
N GLU A 26 -8.60 -4.34 -0.84
CA GLU A 26 -7.30 -4.96 -0.61
C GLU A 26 -6.53 -4.12 0.41
N ALA A 27 -6.00 -4.78 1.46
CA ALA A 27 -5.17 -4.15 2.48
C ALA A 27 -3.69 -4.24 2.06
N LEU A 28 -3.07 -3.09 1.79
CA LEU A 28 -1.68 -2.97 1.39
C LEU A 28 -0.84 -2.39 2.52
N LEU A 29 0.18 -3.12 2.93
CA LEU A 29 1.20 -2.61 3.85
C LEU A 29 2.16 -1.69 3.10
N ARG A 30 2.36 -0.49 3.64
CA ARG A 30 3.32 0.51 3.18
C ARG A 30 4.34 0.74 4.27
N TRP A 31 5.62 0.73 3.89
CA TRP A 31 6.71 1.03 4.81
C TRP A 31 7.18 2.46 4.60
N HIS A 32 6.99 3.29 5.63
CA HIS A 32 7.56 4.62 5.77
C HIS A 32 8.92 4.52 6.45
N HIS A 33 9.98 4.50 5.64
CA HIS A 33 11.33 4.49 6.18
C HIS A 33 11.66 5.89 6.75
N PRO A 34 12.11 6.01 8.01
CA PRO A 34 12.20 7.28 8.74
C PRO A 34 13.14 8.31 8.09
N LEU A 35 14.11 7.86 7.29
CA LEU A 35 15.05 8.73 6.56
C LEU A 35 14.75 8.88 5.06
N ARG A 36 13.86 8.05 4.49
CA ARG A 36 13.63 7.96 3.02
C ARG A 36 12.19 8.25 2.61
N GLY A 37 11.26 8.39 3.56
CA GLY A 37 9.84 8.59 3.29
C GLY A 37 9.18 7.35 2.69
N MET A 38 8.11 7.54 1.91
CA MET A 38 7.41 6.49 1.18
C MET A 38 8.35 5.79 0.19
N VAL A 39 8.74 4.55 0.50
CA VAL A 39 9.51 3.73 -0.43
C VAL A 39 8.53 3.00 -1.35
N SER A 40 8.38 3.47 -2.58
CA SER A 40 7.65 2.71 -3.60
C SER A 40 8.40 1.41 -3.93
N PRO A 41 7.74 0.24 -3.91
CA PRO A 41 8.36 -1.05 -4.21
C PRO A 41 8.90 -1.14 -5.65
N SER A 42 8.53 -0.19 -6.52
CA SER A 42 9.03 -0.07 -7.90
C SER A 42 10.49 0.43 -8.00
N GLY A 43 11.19 0.59 -6.88
CA GLY A 43 12.57 1.06 -6.79
C GLY A 43 13.62 -0.04 -6.89
N CYS A 44 13.56 -0.90 -7.90
CA CYS A 44 14.74 -1.58 -8.42
C CYS A 44 14.88 -1.15 -9.88
N LYS A 45 15.50 0.01 -10.11
CA LYS A 45 16.01 0.31 -11.45
C LYS A 45 17.30 -0.50 -11.65
N PRO A 46 17.54 -1.04 -12.86
CA PRO A 46 18.80 -1.70 -13.18
C PRO A 46 20.00 -0.78 -12.98
#